data_AF-A0A356AXQ9-F1
#
_entry.id   AF-A0A356AXQ9-F1
#
_cell.length_a   1.000
_cell.length_b   1.000
_cell.length_c   1.000
_cell.angle_alpha   90.00
_cell.angle_beta   90.00
_cell.angle_gamma   90.00
#
_symmetry.space_group_name_H-M   'P 1'
#
loop_
_entity.id
_entity.type
_entity.pdbx_description
1 polymer ?
#
loop_
_entity_poly.entity_id
_entity_poly.type
_entity_poly.pdbx_seq_one_letter_code
_entity_poly.pdbx_strand_id
1 'polypeptide(L)' 'DGGVPLTLMNRRLSDYINALATAGFAVERVVEETDKETLERDTEFYSAYYAPCKAKRFPMSIVVKARKL' A
#
# COMPACT_ATOMS: atom_id res chain seq x y z
N ASP A 1 13.52 -24.05 0.90
CA ASP A 1 12.15 -24.07 1.42
C ASP A 1 12.12 -23.57 2.85
N GLY A 2 11.52 -22.39 3.09
CA GLY A 2 11.57 -21.75 4.41
C GLY A 2 10.91 -20.38 4.47
N GLY A 3 9.76 -20.20 3.82
CA GLY A 3 8.99 -18.97 3.93
C GLY A 3 8.40 -18.82 5.33
N VAL A 4 8.47 -17.62 5.92
CA VAL A 4 7.77 -17.30 7.16
C VAL A 4 6.30 -17.03 6.84
N PRO A 5 5.34 -17.61 7.59
CA PRO A 5 3.93 -17.32 7.38
C PRO A 5 3.65 -15.83 7.58
N LEU A 6 3.18 -15.16 6.52
CA LEU A 6 2.74 -13.77 6.55
C LEU A 6 1.21 -13.74 6.60
N THR A 7 0.64 -13.29 7.71
CA THR A 7 -0.80 -13.04 7.79
C THR A 7 -1.09 -11.64 7.26
N LEU A 8 -1.56 -11.55 6.02
CA LEU A 8 -2.07 -10.30 5.46
C LEU A 8 -3.53 -10.11 5.87
N MET A 9 -3.83 -8.97 6.51
CA MET A 9 -5.20 -8.56 6.76
C MET A 9 -5.67 -7.60 5.67
N ASN A 10 -6.80 -7.92 5.05
CA ASN A 10 -7.50 -6.98 4.16
C ASN A 10 -8.12 -5.88 5.01
N ARG A 11 -7.45 -4.72 5.05
CA ARG A 11 -7.96 -3.49 5.66
C ARG A 11 -8.13 -2.43 4.59
N ARG A 12 -9.23 -1.67 4.65
CA ARG A 12 -9.40 -0.49 3.81
C ARG A 12 -8.45 0.60 4.31
N LEU A 13 -8.05 1.51 3.43
CA LEU A 13 -7.27 2.69 3.84
C LEU A 13 -7.97 3.45 4.98
N SER A 14 -9.30 3.59 4.90
CA SER A 14 -10.11 4.24 5.94
C SER A 14 -10.02 3.57 7.31
N ASP A 15 -9.81 2.25 7.39
CA ASP A 15 -9.68 1.56 8.67
C ASP A 15 -8.41 2.01 9.41
N TYR A 16 -7.31 2.27 8.69
CA TYR A 16 -6.08 2.81 9.27
C TYR A 16 -6.23 4.27 9.70
N ILE A 17 -6.77 5.10 8.81
CA ILE A 17 -6.92 6.55 9.04
C ILE A 17 -7.89 6.82 10.20
N ASN A 18 -9.01 6.12 10.24
CA ASN A 18 -10.01 6.29 11.29
C ASN A 18 -9.49 5.78 12.64
N ALA A 19 -8.72 4.69 12.67
CA ALA A 19 -8.11 4.21 13.90
C ALA A 19 -7.15 5.25 14.51
N LEU A 20 -6.34 5.92 13.67
CA LEU A 20 -5.48 7.02 14.10
C LEU A 20 -6.30 8.20 14.66
N ALA A 21 -7.37 8.59 13.96
CA ALA A 21 -8.26 9.66 14.40
C ALA A 21 -8.93 9.35 15.74
N THR A 22 -9.49 8.14 15.91
CA THR A 22 -10.07 7.68 17.18
C THR A 22 -9.04 7.66 18.31
N ALA A 23 -7.79 7.32 18.01
CA ALA A 23 -6.69 7.38 18.97
C ALA A 23 -6.19 8.80 19.27
N GLY A 24 -6.81 9.84 18.71
CA GLY A 24 -6.44 11.24 18.94
C GLY A 24 -5.18 11.66 18.20
N PHE A 25 -4.95 11.13 17.00
CA PHE A 25 -3.92 11.61 16.09
C PHE A 25 -4.55 12.39 14.93
N ALA A 26 -3.90 13.48 14.52
CA ALA A 26 -4.16 14.11 13.23
C ALA A 26 -3.27 13.49 12.16
N VAL A 27 -3.87 13.05 11.05
CA VAL A 27 -3.11 12.62 9.87
C VAL A 27 -2.65 13.84 9.09
N GLU A 28 -1.34 13.97 8.88
CA GLU A 28 -0.73 15.11 8.19
C GLU A 28 -0.43 14.80 6.73
N ARG A 29 -0.10 13.54 6.41
CA ARG A 29 0.21 13.10 5.05
C ARG A 29 -0.04 11.60 4.89
N VAL A 30 -0.57 11.23 3.73
CA VAL A 30 -0.59 9.85 3.23
C VAL A 30 0.20 9.84 1.94
N VAL A 31 1.07 8.85 1.77
CA VAL A 31 1.87 8.66 0.55
C VAL A 31 1.63 7.25 0.03
N GLU A 32 1.20 7.18 -1.22
CA GLU A 32 1.06 5.97 -2.02
C GLU A 32 1.98 6.13 -3.22
N GLU A 33 3.13 5.45 -3.20
CA GLU A 33 4.16 5.62 -4.22
C GLU A 33 4.59 4.25 -4.76
N THR A 34 4.79 4.20 -6.07
CA THR A 34 5.39 3.06 -6.77
C THR A 34 6.73 3.53 -7.30
N ASP A 35 7.77 2.70 -7.18
CA ASP A 35 9.10 3.09 -7.64
C ASP A 35 9.13 3.35 -9.15
N LYS A 36 10.05 4.22 -9.56
CA LYS A 36 10.19 4.67 -10.95
C LYS A 36 10.47 3.51 -11.90
N GLU A 37 11.29 2.54 -11.51
CA GLU A 37 11.64 1.39 -12.35
C GLU A 37 10.39 0.57 -12.68
N THR A 38 9.55 0.29 -11.68
CA THR A 38 8.28 -0.41 -11.86
C THR A 38 7.33 0.37 -12.77
N LEU A 39 7.22 1.69 -12.59
CA LEU A 39 6.36 2.54 -13.41
C LEU A 39 6.81 2.61 -14.88
N GLU A 40 8.12 2.64 -15.13
CA GLU A 40 8.71 2.77 -16.46
C GLU A 40 8.89 1.44 -17.20
N ARG A 41 8.90 0.30 -16.49
CA ARG A 41 9.10 -1.03 -17.09
C ARG A 41 8.04 -1.36 -18.15
N ASP A 42 8.43 -1.70 -19.37
CA ASP A 42 7.47 -2.18 -20.36
C ASP A 42 6.83 -3.51 -19.92
N THR A 43 5.51 -3.57 -19.95
CA THR A 43 4.73 -4.74 -19.53
C THR A 43 3.55 -4.95 -20.46
N GLU A 44 3.44 -6.15 -21.03
CA GLU A 44 2.23 -6.56 -21.73
C GLU A 44 1.08 -6.84 -20.76
N PHE A 45 -0.15 -6.85 -21.27
CA PHE A 45 -1.31 -7.21 -20.47
C PHE A 45 -1.24 -8.68 -20.06
N TYR A 46 -1.42 -8.94 -18.76
CA TYR A 46 -1.51 -10.29 -18.22
C TYR A 46 -2.55 -10.33 -17.10
N SER A 47 -3.43 -11.33 -17.10
CA SER A 47 -4.60 -11.38 -16.21
C SER A 47 -4.30 -12.00 -14.84
N ALA A 48 -3.18 -12.70 -14.68
CA ALA A 48 -2.86 -13.40 -13.44
C ALA A 48 -2.84 -12.47 -12.22
N TYR A 49 -2.97 -13.07 -11.04
CA TYR A 49 -3.08 -12.35 -9.77
C TYR A 49 -1.91 -11.36 -9.58
N TYR A 50 -0.66 -11.83 -9.74
CA TYR A 50 0.55 -11.02 -9.68
C TYR A 50 1.06 -10.62 -11.08
N ALA A 51 0.27 -9.86 -11.82
CA ALA A 51 0.69 -9.38 -13.15
C ALA A 51 1.56 -8.11 -13.04
N PRO A 52 2.71 -8.02 -13.75
CA PRO A 52 3.55 -6.83 -13.78
C PRO A 52 2.80 -5.55 -14.19
N CYS A 53 1.85 -5.66 -15.13
CA CYS A 53 1.03 -4.53 -15.57
C CYS A 53 0.09 -3.98 -14.46
N LYS A 54 -0.20 -4.78 -13.42
CA LYS A 54 -0.98 -4.36 -12.25
C LYS A 54 -0.10 -3.62 -11.23
N ALA A 55 1.17 -3.97 -11.10
CA ALA A 55 2.09 -3.33 -10.15
C ALA A 55 2.22 -1.81 -10.37
N LYS A 56 2.04 -1.33 -11.60
CA LYS A 56 2.01 0.10 -11.95
C LYS A 56 0.80 0.88 -11.42
N ARG A 57 -0.26 0.18 -11.01
CA ARG A 57 -1.57 0.76 -10.65
C ARG A 57 -1.94 0.52 -9.19
N PHE A 58 -1.39 -0.52 -8.58
CA PHE A 58 -1.72 -0.93 -7.22
C PHE A 58 -0.47 -0.81 -6.33
N PRO A 59 -0.23 0.36 -5.72
CA PRO A 59 0.87 0.54 -4.80
C PRO A 59 0.73 -0.47 -3.64
N MET A 60 1.80 -1.23 -3.37
CA MET A 60 1.76 -2.31 -2.36
C MET A 60 1.96 -1.80 -0.92
N SER A 61 2.30 -0.53 -0.76
CA SER A 61 2.57 0.07 0.54
C SER A 61 1.97 1.46 0.63
N ILE A 62 1.55 1.82 1.83
CA ILE A 62 1.14 3.18 2.20
C ILE A 62 2.05 3.67 3.32
N VAL A 63 2.40 4.95 3.30
CA VAL A 63 3.11 5.61 4.40
C VAL A 63 2.21 6.71 4.96
N VAL A 64 1.99 6.69 6.27
CA VAL A 64 1.14 7.67 6.96
C VAL A 64 1.98 8.46 7.96
N LYS A 65 2.02 9.79 7.79
CA LYS A 65 2.54 10.72 8.80
C LYS A 65 1.38 11.19 9.67
N ALA A 66 1.48 10.96 10.97
CA ALA A 66 0.47 11.39 11.94
C ALA A 66 1.12 12.07 13.14
N ARG A 67 0.41 13.02 13.75
CA ARG A 67 0.83 13.77 14.93
C ARG A 67 -0.20 13.59 16.03
N LYS A 68 0.26 13.29 17.25
CA LYS A 68 -0.61 13.19 18.43
C LYS A 68 -1.19 14.57 18.75
N LEU A 69 -2.49 14.61 19.02
CA LEU A 69 -3.21 15.79 19.53
C LEU A 69 -3.03 15.93 21.03
#